data_AF-W2XV60-F1
#
_entry.id   AF-W2XV60-F1
#
_cell.length_a   1.000
_cell.length_b   1.000
_cell.length_c   1.000
_cell.angle_alpha   90.00
_cell.angle_beta   90.00
_cell.angle_gamma   90.00
#
_symmetry.space_group_name_H-M   'P 1'
#
loop_
_entity.id
_entity.type
_entity.pdbx_description
1 polymer ?
#
loop_
_entity_poly.entity_id
_entity_poly.type
_entity_poly.pdbx_seq_one_letter_code
_entity_poly.pdbx_strand_id
1 'polypeptide(L)'
;MDASDYGLCALDPAAKEALTHAFTVPERQLILEFNRGVRNGFDINYRELLSCAFAVLAWGTRWSQQSLSHSRPLHVHFRIDNASAVEWQNKLASRNPRAQVIIRLLSWWETSFRLRFSASHIAGINNVRADAGSRSPADPSFAALFASLNAGWLQVSPQVDVQGLTNILAAYLRAHSVPDSTFDQYWRALSKWQTWTSRRGVSPWLSGTTLGDQVQYISDFVLHGFQFGSGSGGPIRSDSIMT
;
A
#
# COMPACT_ATOMS: atom_id res chain seq x y z
N MET A 1 -2.49 -0.25 19.47
CA MET A 1 -2.87 -0.90 18.21
C MET A 1 -3.33 -2.29 18.56
N ASP A 2 -4.39 -2.79 17.95
CA ASP A 2 -4.83 -4.18 18.16
C ASP A 2 -5.69 -4.68 16.98
N ALA A 3 -5.81 -6.00 16.84
CA ALA A 3 -6.71 -6.65 15.91
C ALA A 3 -7.32 -7.94 16.49
N SER A 4 -8.52 -8.27 16.03
CA SER A 4 -9.25 -9.49 16.38
C SER A 4 -9.75 -10.19 15.10
N ASP A 5 -10.53 -11.26 15.23
CA ASP A 5 -11.23 -11.90 14.10
C ASP A 5 -12.39 -11.08 13.52
N TYR A 6 -12.73 -9.95 14.15
CA TYR A 6 -13.90 -9.15 13.81
C TYR A 6 -13.55 -7.75 13.30
N GLY A 7 -12.40 -7.22 13.72
CA GLY A 7 -11.95 -5.91 13.31
C GLY A 7 -10.57 -5.57 13.85
N LEU A 8 -10.20 -4.31 13.68
CA LEU A 8 -8.97 -3.75 14.24
C LEU A 8 -9.22 -2.38 14.84
N CYS A 9 -8.28 -1.95 15.68
CA CYS A 9 -8.33 -0.67 16.35
C CYS A 9 -6.96 0.02 16.38
N ALA A 10 -6.97 1.31 16.10
CA ALA A 10 -5.87 2.23 16.33
C ALA A 10 -6.35 3.40 17.19
N LEU A 11 -5.45 3.95 17.99
CA LEU A 11 -5.75 5.09 18.86
C LEU A 11 -4.69 6.17 18.63
N ASP A 12 -5.12 7.43 18.56
CA ASP A 12 -4.26 8.62 18.70
C ASP A 12 -4.64 9.31 20.01
N PRO A 13 -3.98 8.96 21.13
CA PRO A 13 -4.32 9.52 22.42
C PRO A 13 -4.07 11.02 22.55
N ALA A 14 -3.14 11.57 21.78
CA ALA A 14 -2.86 12.99 21.80
C ALA A 14 -4.02 13.79 21.19
N ALA A 15 -4.64 13.26 20.14
CA ALA A 15 -5.79 13.86 19.48
C ALA A 15 -7.15 13.45 20.08
N LYS A 16 -7.17 12.49 21.01
CA LYS A 16 -8.40 11.82 21.49
C LYS A 16 -9.23 11.26 20.32
N GLU A 17 -8.55 10.60 19.39
CA GLU A 17 -9.18 9.95 18.25
C GLU A 17 -9.02 8.43 18.36
N ALA A 18 -10.08 7.72 18.00
CA ALA A 18 -10.12 6.27 17.97
C ALA A 18 -10.56 5.81 16.58
N LEU A 19 -9.75 4.99 15.94
CA LEU A 19 -10.04 4.37 14.66
C LEU A 19 -10.46 2.92 14.89
N THR A 20 -11.60 2.54 14.34
CA THR A 20 -12.00 1.12 14.25
C THR A 20 -12.35 0.77 12.82
N HIS A 21 -12.04 -0.47 12.45
CA HIS A 21 -12.41 -1.06 11.17
C HIS A 21 -13.01 -2.42 11.42
N ALA A 22 -14.30 -2.58 11.13
CA ALA A 22 -14.93 -3.90 11.12
C ALA A 22 -14.53 -4.62 9.83
N PHE A 23 -13.99 -5.83 9.94
CA PHE A 23 -13.59 -6.58 8.75
C PHE A 23 -14.79 -6.87 7.87
N THR A 24 -14.66 -6.62 6.57
CA THR A 24 -15.69 -6.89 5.56
C THR A 24 -15.93 -8.40 5.41
N VAL A 25 -17.01 -8.79 4.72
CA VAL A 25 -17.28 -10.22 4.46
C VAL A 25 -16.10 -10.92 3.76
N PRO A 26 -15.48 -10.36 2.70
CA PRO A 26 -14.29 -10.95 2.09
C PRO A 26 -13.09 -11.05 3.05
N GLU A 27 -12.86 -10.04 3.89
CA GLU A 27 -11.77 -10.05 4.88
C GLU A 27 -11.99 -11.13 5.95
N ARG A 28 -13.22 -11.29 6.44
CA ARG A 28 -13.58 -12.37 7.37
C ARG A 28 -13.45 -13.75 6.74
N GLN A 29 -13.75 -13.89 5.45
CA GLN A 29 -13.55 -15.14 4.73
C GLN A 29 -12.06 -15.53 4.70
N LEU A 30 -11.15 -14.57 4.49
CA LEU A 30 -9.71 -14.82 4.58
C LEU A 30 -9.29 -15.27 5.99
N ILE A 31 -9.85 -14.67 7.04
CA ILE A 31 -9.59 -15.09 8.43
C ILE A 31 -10.06 -16.54 8.65
N LEU A 32 -11.28 -16.87 8.21
CA LEU A 32 -11.84 -18.21 8.34
C LEU A 32 -11.01 -19.27 7.60
N GLU A 33 -10.55 -18.96 6.38
CA GLU A 33 -9.67 -19.83 5.62
C GLU A 33 -8.32 -20.04 6.32
N PHE A 34 -7.73 -18.96 6.84
CA PHE A 34 -6.49 -19.03 7.60
C PHE A 34 -6.64 -19.92 8.84
N ASN A 35 -7.72 -19.74 9.59
CA ASN A 35 -8.05 -20.55 10.77
C ASN A 35 -8.29 -22.03 10.42
N ARG A 36 -8.66 -22.34 9.16
CA ARG A 36 -8.75 -23.71 8.62
C ARG A 36 -7.42 -24.26 8.07
N GLY A 37 -6.32 -23.52 8.21
CA GLY A 37 -4.98 -23.92 7.79
C GLY A 37 -4.57 -23.46 6.40
N VAL A 38 -5.40 -22.68 5.70
CA VAL A 38 -5.03 -22.12 4.39
C VAL A 38 -3.98 -21.03 4.58
N ARG A 39 -2.83 -21.19 3.91
CA ARG A 39 -1.75 -20.19 3.96
C ARG A 39 -2.07 -19.01 3.03
N ASN A 40 -2.91 -18.09 3.49
CA ASN A 40 -3.28 -16.88 2.75
C ASN A 40 -2.64 -15.58 3.29
N GLY A 41 -1.87 -15.67 4.39
CA GLY A 41 -1.16 -14.55 5.00
C GLY A 41 -2.05 -13.53 5.71
N PHE A 42 -3.34 -13.81 5.91
CA PHE A 42 -4.23 -12.94 6.70
C PHE A 42 -4.19 -13.30 8.19
N ASP A 43 -2.98 -13.54 8.71
CA ASP A 43 -2.75 -13.95 10.10
C ASP A 43 -2.91 -12.78 11.09
N ILE A 44 -2.92 -13.08 12.39
CA ILE A 44 -3.06 -12.06 13.44
C ILE A 44 -1.93 -11.03 13.43
N ASN A 45 -0.69 -11.45 13.19
CA ASN A 45 0.47 -10.56 13.16
C ASN A 45 0.32 -9.52 12.03
N TYR A 46 -0.16 -9.96 10.86
CA TYR A 46 -0.46 -9.09 9.73
C TYR A 46 -1.57 -8.10 10.07
N ARG A 47 -2.66 -8.54 10.72
CA ARG A 47 -3.80 -7.67 11.04
C ARG A 47 -3.45 -6.60 12.07
N GLU A 48 -2.58 -6.88 13.01
CA GLU A 48 -2.07 -5.86 13.92
C GLU A 48 -1.14 -4.87 13.24
N LEU A 49 -0.28 -5.32 12.32
CA LEU A 49 0.50 -4.40 11.49
C LEU A 49 -0.39 -3.55 10.56
N LEU A 50 -1.46 -4.14 10.03
CA LEU A 50 -2.47 -3.46 9.21
C LEU A 50 -3.15 -2.32 9.97
N SER A 51 -3.37 -2.45 11.30
CA SER A 51 -3.90 -1.36 12.11
C SER A 51 -2.98 -0.11 12.11
N CYS A 52 -1.66 -0.30 12.02
CA CYS A 52 -0.70 0.79 11.87
C CYS A 52 -0.87 1.49 10.52
N ALA A 53 -1.09 0.73 9.45
CA ALA A 53 -1.32 1.30 8.12
C ALA A 53 -2.58 2.15 8.05
N PHE A 54 -3.68 1.67 8.64
CA PHE A 54 -4.91 2.46 8.71
C PHE A 54 -4.76 3.72 9.56
N ALA A 55 -4.00 3.66 10.65
CA ALA A 55 -3.68 4.84 11.45
C ALA A 55 -2.93 5.89 10.63
N VAL A 56 -1.89 5.49 9.89
CA VAL A 56 -1.11 6.41 9.04
C VAL A 56 -1.96 6.93 7.88
N LEU A 57 -2.85 6.11 7.31
CA LEU A 57 -3.76 6.58 6.27
C LEU A 57 -4.73 7.65 6.80
N ALA A 58 -5.28 7.45 7.99
CA ALA A 58 -6.24 8.37 8.59
C ALA A 58 -5.58 9.67 9.09
N TRP A 59 -4.38 9.57 9.67
CA TRP A 59 -3.77 10.66 10.43
C TRP A 59 -2.47 11.19 9.84
N GLY A 60 -1.87 10.51 8.87
CA GLY A 60 -0.56 10.83 8.31
C GLY A 60 -0.46 12.25 7.73
N THR A 61 -1.50 12.73 7.06
CA THR A 61 -1.55 14.12 6.56
C THR A 61 -1.54 15.13 7.71
N ARG A 62 -2.34 14.90 8.77
CA ARG A 62 -2.39 15.76 9.96
C ARG A 62 -1.05 15.76 10.69
N TRP A 63 -0.45 14.59 10.87
CA TRP A 63 0.89 14.42 11.45
C TRP A 63 1.98 15.10 10.62
N SER A 64 1.91 15.03 9.29
CA SER A 64 2.82 15.73 8.38
C SER A 64 2.75 17.24 8.56
N GLN A 65 1.53 17.81 8.61
CA GLN A 65 1.33 19.24 8.84
C GLN A 65 1.95 19.70 10.17
N GLN A 66 1.83 18.89 11.22
CA GLN A 66 2.48 19.14 12.52
C GLN A 66 4.02 19.03 12.42
N SER A 67 4.55 18.19 11.54
CA SER A 67 5.99 18.09 11.32
C SER A 67 6.59 19.31 10.60
N LEU A 68 5.80 20.06 9.82
CA LEU A 68 6.30 21.21 9.04
C LEU A 68 6.78 22.36 9.93
N SER A 69 6.27 22.49 11.15
CA SER A 69 6.76 23.46 12.13
C SER A 69 8.10 23.08 12.76
N HIS A 70 8.66 21.91 12.42
CA HIS A 70 9.89 21.37 12.99
C HIS A 70 10.93 21.02 11.93
N SER A 71 12.20 21.19 12.28
CA SER A 71 13.32 20.84 11.39
C SER A 71 13.49 19.33 11.21
N ARG A 72 13.01 18.52 12.17
CA ARG A 72 13.11 17.06 12.17
C ARG A 72 11.75 16.41 11.84
N PRO A 73 11.75 15.22 11.22
CA PRO A 73 10.54 14.41 11.03
C PRO A 73 9.79 14.17 12.35
N LEU A 74 8.47 14.21 12.32
CA LEU A 74 7.66 13.81 13.48
C LEU A 74 7.80 12.30 13.71
N HIS A 75 8.14 11.92 14.94
CA HIS A 75 8.26 10.52 15.33
C HIS A 75 6.92 9.97 15.77
N VAL A 76 6.40 9.01 15.02
CA VAL A 76 5.18 8.25 15.34
C VAL A 76 5.61 6.88 15.88
N HIS A 77 5.20 6.62 17.13
CA HIS A 77 5.59 5.42 17.85
C HIS A 77 4.39 4.48 18.05
N PHE A 78 4.39 3.34 17.36
CA PHE A 78 3.33 2.34 17.45
C PHE A 78 3.50 1.49 18.72
N ARG A 79 2.45 1.40 19.53
CA ARG A 79 2.36 0.44 20.64
C ARG A 79 1.44 -0.70 20.27
N ILE A 80 1.99 -1.90 20.24
CA ILE A 80 1.37 -3.11 19.71
C ILE A 80 1.63 -4.25 20.71
N ASP A 81 0.66 -5.09 21.01
CA ASP A 81 0.81 -6.22 21.93
C ASP A 81 1.31 -7.50 21.25
N ASN A 82 1.34 -7.53 19.93
CA ASN A 82 2.02 -8.59 19.18
C ASN A 82 3.49 -8.28 18.89
N ALA A 83 4.36 -9.04 19.55
CA ALA A 83 5.80 -8.94 19.38
C ALA A 83 6.26 -9.19 17.92
N SER A 84 5.58 -10.06 17.17
CA SER A 84 5.94 -10.32 15.76
C SER A 84 5.62 -9.11 14.88
N ALA A 85 4.48 -8.45 15.08
CA ALA A 85 4.13 -7.23 14.37
C ALA A 85 5.12 -6.08 14.70
N VAL A 86 5.52 -5.95 15.97
CA VAL A 86 6.58 -5.02 16.39
C VAL A 86 7.90 -5.31 15.67
N GLU A 87 8.32 -6.57 15.64
CA GLU A 87 9.55 -6.99 14.99
C GLU A 87 9.51 -6.71 13.48
N TRP A 88 8.42 -7.06 12.80
CA TRP A 88 8.25 -6.84 11.36
C TRP A 88 8.32 -5.36 11.01
N GLN A 89 7.70 -4.49 11.82
CA GLN A 89 7.75 -3.05 11.58
C GLN A 89 9.16 -2.48 11.79
N ASN A 90 9.85 -2.87 12.87
CA ASN A 90 11.19 -2.34 13.15
C ASN A 90 12.25 -2.87 12.18
N LYS A 91 12.14 -4.13 11.75
CA LYS A 91 13.06 -4.73 10.76
C LYS A 91 12.71 -4.39 9.32
N LEU A 92 11.53 -3.82 9.08
CA LEU A 92 10.96 -3.59 7.74
C LEU A 92 10.98 -4.87 6.89
N ALA A 93 10.71 -6.01 7.51
CA ALA A 93 10.75 -7.30 6.84
C ALA A 93 9.79 -8.34 7.46
N SER A 94 9.12 -9.10 6.60
CA SER A 94 8.32 -10.27 6.94
C SER A 94 8.36 -11.31 5.82
N ARG A 95 8.15 -12.59 6.16
CA ARG A 95 7.92 -13.65 5.16
C ARG A 95 6.48 -13.67 4.64
N ASN A 96 5.59 -12.93 5.29
CA ASN A 96 4.20 -12.79 4.88
C ASN A 96 4.10 -11.76 3.72
N PRO A 97 3.65 -12.16 2.51
CA PRO A 97 3.56 -11.25 1.36
C PRO A 97 2.61 -10.07 1.57
N ARG A 98 1.54 -10.25 2.35
CA ARG A 98 0.61 -9.15 2.68
C ARG A 98 1.25 -8.15 3.64
N ALA A 99 1.99 -8.62 4.65
CA ALA A 99 2.74 -7.75 5.54
C ALA A 99 3.80 -6.94 4.77
N GLN A 100 4.42 -7.52 3.74
CA GLN A 100 5.37 -6.82 2.87
C GLN A 100 4.72 -5.68 2.06
N VAL A 101 3.44 -5.76 1.72
CA VAL A 101 2.70 -4.62 1.13
C VAL A 101 2.57 -3.49 2.14
N ILE A 102 2.19 -3.83 3.38
CA ILE A 102 2.02 -2.84 4.45
C ILE A 102 3.35 -2.18 4.83
N ILE A 103 4.43 -2.95 4.96
CA ILE A 103 5.77 -2.41 5.24
C ILE A 103 6.18 -1.40 4.17
N ARG A 104 5.97 -1.71 2.88
CA ARG A 104 6.29 -0.79 1.78
C ARG A 104 5.45 0.48 1.82
N LEU A 105 4.16 0.37 2.13
CA LEU A 105 3.27 1.53 2.34
C LEU A 105 3.78 2.41 3.48
N LEU A 106 4.12 1.82 4.63
CA LEU A 106 4.65 2.55 5.77
C LEU A 106 5.98 3.22 5.43
N SER A 107 6.91 2.54 4.76
CA SER A 107 8.18 3.15 4.31
C SER A 107 7.97 4.29 3.33
N TRP A 108 7.01 4.17 2.42
CA TRP A 108 6.65 5.25 1.50
C TRP A 108 6.02 6.44 2.23
N TRP A 109 5.18 6.19 3.23
CA TRP A 109 4.59 7.25 4.04
C TRP A 109 5.58 7.91 5.00
N GLU A 110 6.62 7.21 5.50
CA GLU A 110 7.71 7.87 6.23
C GLU A 110 8.31 9.02 5.41
N THR A 111 8.61 8.77 4.14
CA THR A 111 9.22 9.79 3.28
C THR A 111 8.22 10.84 2.82
N SER A 112 7.03 10.43 2.40
CA SER A 112 6.03 11.34 1.83
C SER A 112 5.38 12.25 2.86
N PHE A 113 5.19 11.78 4.09
CA PHE A 113 4.65 12.57 5.19
C PHE A 113 5.74 13.14 6.09
N ARG A 114 7.02 12.95 5.76
CA ARG A 114 8.15 13.40 6.58
C ARG A 114 8.02 12.92 8.04
N LEU A 115 7.68 11.64 8.19
CA LEU A 115 7.50 10.97 9.48
C LEU A 115 8.66 10.01 9.74
N ARG A 116 8.81 9.62 11.01
CA ARG A 116 9.63 8.48 11.41
C ARG A 116 8.78 7.48 12.17
N PHE A 117 8.84 6.22 11.80
CA PHE A 117 8.12 5.14 12.46
C PHE A 117 9.04 4.29 13.33
N SER A 118 8.49 3.80 14.42
CA SER A 118 9.05 2.72 15.24
C SER A 118 7.92 2.03 15.98
N ALA A 119 8.14 0.79 16.42
CA ALA A 119 7.19 0.06 17.24
C ALA A 119 7.81 -0.41 18.55
N SER A 120 7.01 -0.49 19.62
CA SER A 120 7.35 -1.21 20.84
C SER A 120 6.20 -2.09 21.31
N HIS A 121 6.58 -3.15 22.03
CA HIS A 121 5.61 -4.04 22.65
C HIS A 121 4.92 -3.37 23.84
N ILE A 122 3.60 -3.50 23.94
CA ILE A 122 2.81 -3.21 25.13
C ILE A 122 2.16 -4.52 25.61
N ALA A 123 2.18 -4.82 26.90
CA ALA A 123 1.49 -6.01 27.37
C ALA A 123 -0.03 -5.91 27.11
N GLY A 124 -0.67 -7.00 26.70
CA GLY A 124 -2.11 -7.01 26.37
C GLY A 124 -3.01 -6.48 27.50
N ILE A 125 -2.65 -6.75 28.76
CA ILE A 125 -3.36 -6.20 29.94
C ILE A 125 -3.36 -4.66 30.01
N ASN A 126 -2.43 -4.01 29.31
CA ASN A 126 -2.31 -2.57 29.20
C ASN A 126 -2.86 -2.04 27.85
N ASN A 127 -3.29 -2.92 26.94
CA ASN A 127 -3.83 -2.58 25.61
C ASN A 127 -5.37 -2.65 25.56
N VAL A 128 -6.04 -2.70 26.73
CA VAL A 128 -7.48 -2.94 26.91
C VAL A 128 -8.37 -2.08 26.00
N ARG A 129 -8.00 -0.81 25.79
CA ARG A 129 -8.80 0.09 24.97
C ARG A 129 -8.76 -0.30 23.49
N ALA A 130 -7.60 -0.67 22.97
CA ALA A 130 -7.50 -1.12 21.58
C ALA A 130 -8.14 -2.50 21.40
N ASP A 131 -7.98 -3.40 22.38
CA ASP A 131 -8.63 -4.72 22.41
C ASP A 131 -10.16 -4.64 22.42
N ALA A 132 -10.72 -3.74 23.23
CA ALA A 132 -12.16 -3.48 23.19
C ALA A 132 -12.61 -2.94 21.82
N GLY A 133 -11.83 -2.04 21.21
CA GLY A 133 -12.13 -1.50 19.89
C GLY A 133 -12.10 -2.56 18.79
N SER A 134 -11.10 -3.44 18.80
CA SER A 134 -10.92 -4.48 17.78
C SER A 134 -12.02 -5.54 17.84
N ARG A 135 -12.63 -5.78 19.01
CA ARG A 135 -13.71 -6.76 19.23
C ARG A 135 -15.13 -6.16 19.21
N SER A 136 -15.25 -4.84 19.31
CA SER A 136 -16.52 -4.13 19.31
C SER A 136 -17.48 -4.47 18.15
N PRO A 137 -17.02 -4.83 16.92
CA PRO A 137 -17.94 -5.19 15.85
C PRO A 137 -18.74 -6.47 16.08
N ALA A 138 -18.30 -7.36 16.98
CA ALA A 138 -18.93 -8.65 17.22
C ALA A 138 -19.51 -8.84 18.62
N ASP A 139 -19.08 -8.04 19.59
CA ASP A 139 -19.48 -8.20 20.98
C ASP A 139 -19.95 -6.86 21.58
N PRO A 140 -21.26 -6.74 21.92
CA PRO A 140 -21.81 -5.55 22.54
C PRO A 140 -21.14 -5.15 23.86
N SER A 141 -20.61 -6.10 24.62
CA SER A 141 -19.90 -5.82 25.88
C SER A 141 -18.58 -5.09 25.62
N PHE A 142 -17.83 -5.52 24.60
CA PHE A 142 -16.62 -4.83 24.16
C PHE A 142 -16.94 -3.48 23.50
N ALA A 143 -18.05 -3.36 22.77
CA ALA A 143 -18.51 -2.07 22.25
C ALA A 143 -18.84 -1.07 23.39
N ALA A 144 -19.54 -1.52 24.43
CA ALA A 144 -19.85 -0.70 25.60
C ALA A 144 -18.59 -0.32 26.40
N LEU A 145 -17.66 -1.27 26.59
CA LEU A 145 -16.37 -1.01 27.22
C LEU A 145 -15.56 0.01 26.39
N PHE A 146 -15.49 -0.17 25.08
CA PHE A 146 -14.77 0.75 24.19
C PHE A 146 -15.36 2.16 24.25
N ALA A 147 -16.69 2.29 24.21
CA ALA A 147 -17.38 3.57 24.32
C ALA A 147 -17.13 4.24 25.68
N SER A 148 -17.19 3.49 26.79
CA SER A 148 -16.94 4.04 28.12
C SER A 148 -15.50 4.50 28.30
N LEU A 149 -14.53 3.72 27.81
CA LEU A 149 -13.11 4.08 27.86
C LEU A 149 -12.79 5.28 26.97
N ASN A 150 -13.52 5.50 25.88
CA ASN A 150 -13.28 6.58 24.92
C ASN A 150 -14.34 7.70 24.99
N ALA A 151 -14.97 7.91 26.15
CA ALA A 151 -15.95 8.96 26.32
C ALA A 151 -15.36 10.33 25.93
N GLY A 152 -16.02 11.03 24.99
CA GLY A 152 -15.58 12.32 24.46
C GLY A 152 -14.45 12.26 23.42
N TRP A 153 -14.10 11.07 22.93
CA TRP A 153 -13.15 10.91 21.82
C TRP A 153 -13.89 10.89 20.49
N LEU A 154 -13.21 11.33 19.42
CA LEU A 154 -13.74 11.27 18.08
C LEU A 154 -13.52 9.87 17.48
N GLN A 155 -14.58 9.25 17.01
CA GLN A 155 -14.52 7.99 16.27
C GLN A 155 -14.22 8.27 14.79
N VAL A 156 -13.19 7.60 14.27
CA VAL A 156 -12.76 7.68 12.87
C VAL A 156 -12.90 6.30 12.24
N SER A 157 -13.26 6.27 10.95
CA SER A 157 -13.28 5.04 10.16
C SER A 157 -12.35 5.19 8.95
N PRO A 158 -11.64 4.13 8.55
CA PRO A 158 -10.89 4.16 7.30
C PRO A 158 -11.78 4.52 6.11
N GLN A 159 -11.22 5.27 5.16
CA GLN A 159 -11.90 5.61 3.91
C GLN A 159 -11.87 4.45 2.89
N VAL A 160 -11.03 3.45 3.13
CA VAL A 160 -10.81 2.31 2.25
C VAL A 160 -10.69 1.03 3.08
N ASP A 161 -10.95 -0.10 2.45
CA ASP A 161 -10.72 -1.43 3.03
C ASP A 161 -9.27 -1.92 2.79
N VAL A 162 -8.98 -3.18 3.11
CA VAL A 162 -7.65 -3.77 2.90
C VAL A 162 -7.27 -3.82 1.41
N GLN A 163 -8.24 -4.06 0.53
CA GLN A 163 -7.98 -4.05 -0.90
C GLN A 163 -7.65 -2.65 -1.40
N GLY A 164 -8.35 -1.63 -0.90
CA GLY A 164 -8.08 -0.23 -1.19
C GLY A 164 -6.68 0.21 -0.73
N LEU A 165 -6.21 -0.23 0.44
CA LEU A 165 -4.81 -0.03 0.85
C LEU A 165 -3.82 -0.65 -0.16
N THR A 166 -4.09 -1.87 -0.62
CA THR A 166 -3.26 -2.53 -1.63
C THR A 166 -3.28 -1.75 -2.96
N ASN A 167 -4.44 -1.22 -3.34
CA ASN A 167 -4.60 -0.40 -4.53
C ASN A 167 -3.83 0.93 -4.44
N ILE A 168 -3.74 1.54 -3.26
CA ILE A 168 -2.92 2.74 -3.02
C ILE A 168 -1.44 2.46 -3.33
N LEU A 169 -0.87 1.36 -2.82
CA LEU A 169 0.52 1.00 -3.15
C LEU A 169 0.68 0.69 -4.63
N ALA A 170 -0.25 -0.08 -5.20
CA ALA A 170 -0.19 -0.43 -6.61
C ALA A 170 -0.26 0.81 -7.52
N ALA A 171 -1.12 1.78 -7.20
CA ALA A 171 -1.21 3.05 -7.90
C ALA A 171 0.11 3.82 -7.80
N TYR A 172 0.69 3.90 -6.60
CA TYR A 172 1.99 4.55 -6.40
C TYR A 172 3.11 3.89 -7.20
N LEU A 173 3.26 2.56 -7.09
CA LEU A 173 4.28 1.81 -7.81
C LEU A 173 4.12 1.90 -9.32
N ARG A 174 2.89 1.94 -9.84
CA ARG A 174 2.65 2.16 -11.27
C ARG A 174 3.06 3.57 -11.70
N ALA A 175 2.66 4.59 -10.93
CA ALA A 175 2.99 5.99 -11.22
C ALA A 175 4.51 6.24 -11.18
N HIS A 176 5.25 5.52 -10.33
CA HIS A 176 6.69 5.66 -10.15
C HIS A 176 7.46 4.42 -10.67
N SER A 177 6.87 3.69 -11.62
CA SER A 177 7.50 2.50 -12.22
C SER A 177 8.68 2.86 -13.13
N VAL A 178 8.74 4.12 -13.56
CA VAL A 178 9.82 4.67 -14.37
C VAL A 178 10.50 5.77 -13.54
N PRO A 179 11.85 5.75 -13.42
CA PRO A 179 12.57 6.83 -12.76
C PRO A 179 12.33 8.17 -13.46
N ASP A 180 12.10 9.23 -12.68
CA ASP A 180 11.84 10.58 -13.18
C ASP A 180 12.90 11.05 -14.20
N SER A 181 14.17 10.71 -13.96
CA SER A 181 15.30 11.04 -14.84
C SER A 181 15.20 10.42 -16.25
N THR A 182 14.41 9.35 -16.40
CA THR A 182 14.22 8.62 -17.66
C THR A 182 12.80 8.71 -18.19
N PHE A 183 11.86 9.30 -17.42
CA PHE A 183 10.44 9.36 -17.76
C PHE A 183 10.21 9.91 -19.17
N ASP A 184 10.83 11.04 -19.49
CA ASP A 184 10.71 11.68 -20.82
C ASP A 184 11.21 10.81 -21.97
N GLN A 185 12.16 9.89 -21.73
CA GLN A 185 12.64 8.98 -22.76
C GLN A 185 11.62 7.88 -23.03
N TYR A 186 11.11 7.23 -21.97
CA TYR A 186 10.06 6.21 -22.08
C TYR A 186 8.76 6.79 -22.63
N TRP A 187 8.37 7.99 -22.18
CA TRP A 187 7.19 8.69 -22.69
C TRP A 187 7.28 8.99 -24.18
N ARG A 188 8.45 9.45 -24.67
CA ARG A 188 8.68 9.66 -26.10
C ARG A 188 8.58 8.37 -26.90
N ALA A 189 9.16 7.27 -26.40
CA ALA A 189 9.06 5.97 -27.07
C ALA A 189 7.61 5.47 -27.12
N LEU A 190 6.88 5.57 -26.00
CA LEU A 190 5.47 5.18 -25.91
C LEU A 190 4.58 6.03 -26.82
N SER A 191 4.83 7.34 -26.89
CA SER A 191 4.08 8.25 -27.78
C SER A 191 4.26 7.88 -29.26
N LYS A 192 5.48 7.47 -29.65
CA LYS A 192 5.75 6.98 -31.02
C LYS A 192 5.02 5.67 -31.31
N TRP A 193 5.04 4.73 -30.36
CA TRP A 193 4.27 3.50 -30.45
C TRP A 193 2.76 3.77 -30.61
N GLN A 194 2.18 4.57 -29.71
CA GLN A 194 0.75 4.93 -29.76
C GLN A 194 0.35 5.60 -31.08
N THR A 195 1.20 6.49 -31.60
CA THR A 195 0.98 7.12 -32.92
C THR A 195 1.02 6.07 -34.03
N TRP A 196 2.01 5.17 -34.00
CA TRP A 196 2.20 4.14 -35.01
C TRP A 196 1.06 3.12 -35.04
N THR A 197 0.55 2.69 -33.88
CA THR A 197 -0.58 1.76 -33.77
C THR A 197 -1.90 2.44 -34.12
N SER A 198 -2.12 3.68 -33.69
CA SER A 198 -3.36 4.42 -33.99
C SER A 198 -3.58 4.61 -35.49
N ARG A 199 -2.50 4.89 -36.23
CA ARG A 199 -2.53 4.99 -37.71
C ARG A 199 -2.91 3.67 -38.41
N ARG A 200 -2.84 2.55 -37.70
CA ARG A 200 -3.13 1.19 -38.20
C ARG A 200 -4.40 0.60 -37.60
N GLY A 201 -5.16 1.38 -36.82
CA GLY A 201 -6.36 0.88 -36.13
C GLY A 201 -6.08 -0.19 -35.09
N VAL A 202 -4.82 -0.31 -34.61
CA VAL A 202 -4.41 -1.28 -33.60
C VAL A 202 -4.46 -0.63 -32.23
N SER A 203 -5.03 -1.32 -31.24
CA SER A 203 -4.97 -0.87 -29.84
C SER A 203 -3.51 -0.75 -29.40
N PRO A 204 -3.06 0.38 -28.84
CA PRO A 204 -1.71 0.51 -28.28
C PRO A 204 -1.41 -0.50 -27.16
N TRP A 205 -2.45 -1.08 -26.56
CA TRP A 205 -2.34 -2.10 -25.51
C TRP A 205 -2.50 -3.52 -26.05
N LEU A 206 -2.63 -3.67 -27.38
CA LEU A 206 -2.81 -4.94 -28.09
C LEU A 206 -3.95 -5.81 -27.52
N SER A 207 -4.94 -5.16 -26.92
CA SER A 207 -6.07 -5.83 -26.28
C SER A 207 -6.92 -6.55 -27.32
N GLY A 208 -7.18 -7.83 -27.11
CA GLY A 208 -7.94 -8.67 -28.04
C GLY A 208 -7.16 -9.16 -29.26
N THR A 209 -5.85 -8.89 -29.32
CA THR A 209 -4.96 -9.35 -30.40
C THR A 209 -4.35 -10.71 -30.06
N THR A 210 -4.25 -11.63 -31.04
CA THR A 210 -3.60 -12.94 -30.82
C THR A 210 -2.11 -12.77 -30.52
N LEU A 211 -1.48 -13.73 -29.83
CA LEU A 211 -0.04 -13.64 -29.54
C LEU A 211 0.81 -13.52 -30.82
N GLY A 212 0.45 -14.22 -31.89
CA GLY A 212 1.15 -14.14 -33.18
C GLY A 212 1.10 -12.72 -33.77
N ASP A 213 -0.09 -12.12 -33.76
CA ASP A 213 -0.28 -10.76 -34.25
C ASP A 213 0.40 -9.72 -33.35
N GLN A 214 0.44 -9.93 -32.03
CA GLN A 214 1.17 -9.07 -31.10
C GLN A 214 2.66 -9.03 -31.44
N VAL A 215 3.26 -10.21 -31.65
CA VAL A 215 4.68 -10.34 -32.04
C VAL A 215 4.91 -9.65 -33.39
N GLN A 216 4.00 -9.83 -34.34
CA GLN A 216 4.11 -9.19 -35.65
C GLN A 216 4.06 -7.66 -35.54
N TYR A 217 3.07 -7.09 -34.84
CA TYR A 217 2.95 -5.63 -34.70
C TYR A 217 4.15 -5.00 -33.98
N ILE A 218 4.67 -5.66 -32.94
CA ILE A 218 5.88 -5.19 -32.25
C ILE A 218 7.09 -5.26 -33.19
N SER A 219 7.24 -6.35 -33.95
CA SER A 219 8.34 -6.52 -34.91
C SER A 219 8.28 -5.46 -36.02
N ASP A 220 7.09 -5.22 -36.58
CA ASP A 220 6.87 -4.21 -37.61
C ASP A 220 7.18 -2.81 -37.10
N PHE A 221 6.82 -2.49 -35.85
CA PHE A 221 7.17 -1.22 -35.23
C PHE A 221 8.68 -1.05 -35.08
N VAL A 222 9.40 -2.09 -34.63
CA VAL A 222 10.86 -2.07 -34.49
C VAL A 222 11.53 -1.88 -35.86
N LEU A 223 11.11 -2.64 -36.88
CA LEU A 223 11.62 -2.52 -38.25
C LEU A 223 11.33 -1.15 -38.85
N HIS A 224 10.13 -0.62 -38.65
CA HIS A 224 9.76 0.73 -39.07
C HIS A 224 10.63 1.78 -38.36
N GLY A 225 10.87 1.63 -37.06
CA GLY A 225 11.74 2.52 -36.29
C GLY A 225 13.20 2.51 -36.76
N PHE A 226 13.69 1.33 -37.18
CA PHE A 226 15.01 1.17 -37.78
C PHE A 226 15.10 1.87 -39.15
N GLN A 227 14.13 1.63 -40.04
CA GLN A 227 14.12 2.16 -41.42
C GLN A 227 13.92 3.68 -41.48
N PHE A 228 12.99 4.21 -40.68
CA PHE A 228 12.54 5.61 -40.80
C PHE A 228 13.01 6.50 -39.64
N GLY A 229 13.77 5.95 -38.70
CA GLY A 229 14.31 6.67 -37.55
C GLY A 229 13.28 6.91 -36.45
N SER A 230 13.52 6.30 -35.29
CA SER A 230 12.79 6.60 -34.05
C SER A 230 13.69 7.09 -32.92
N GLY A 231 14.97 7.39 -33.19
CA GLY A 231 15.92 8.02 -32.27
C GLY A 231 15.99 9.55 -32.37
N SER A 232 17.02 10.15 -31.76
CA SER A 232 17.32 11.59 -31.71
C SER A 232 17.68 12.18 -33.09
N GLY A 233 16.72 12.22 -34.01
CA GLY A 233 16.80 13.03 -35.23
C GLY A 233 17.31 12.34 -36.50
N GLY A 234 17.28 11.00 -36.60
CA GLY A 234 17.60 10.33 -37.86
C GLY A 234 17.54 8.79 -37.81
N PRO A 235 17.77 8.11 -38.95
CA PRO A 235 17.93 6.66 -39.01
C PRO A 235 19.05 6.19 -38.07
N ILE A 236 18.87 5.03 -37.43
CA ILE A 236 19.92 4.41 -36.63
C ILE A 236 21.03 3.97 -37.60
N ARG A 237 22.18 4.65 -37.58
CA ARG A 237 23.35 4.23 -38.37
C ARG A 237 23.93 2.96 -37.76
N SER A 238 24.16 1.97 -38.61
CA SER A 238 24.51 0.58 -38.32
C SER A 238 25.87 0.35 -37.64
N ASP A 239 26.53 1.38 -37.13
CA ASP A 239 27.93 1.31 -36.72
C ASP A 239 28.12 0.66 -35.32
N SER A 240 27.07 0.10 -34.73
CA SER A 240 27.09 -0.52 -33.39
C SER A 240 26.85 -2.04 -33.37
N ILE A 241 26.76 -2.69 -34.54
CA ILE A 241 26.79 -4.15 -34.63
C ILE A 241 28.07 -4.51 -35.37
N MET A 242 29.18 -4.58 -34.64
CA MET A 242 30.41 -5.17 -35.16
C MET A 242 30.18 -6.67 -35.34
N THR A 243 30.55 -7.14 -36.53
CA THR A 243 30.62 -8.55 -36.94
C THR A 243 31.80 -9.24 -36.28
#